data_AF-A0AAD2SST4-F1
#
_entry.id   AF-A0AAD2SST4-F1
#
_cell.length_a   1.000
_cell.length_b   1.000
_cell.length_c   1.000
_cell.angle_alpha   90.00
_cell.angle_beta   90.00
_cell.angle_gamma   90.00
#
_symmetry.space_group_name_H-M   'P 1'
#
loop_
_entity.id
_entity.type
_entity.pdbx_description
1 polymer ?
#
loop_
_entity_poly.entity_id
_entity_poly.type
_entity_poly.pdbx_seq_one_letter_code
_entity_poly.pdbx_strand_id
1 'polypeptide(L)'
;MENNHLTDIADAFPQLAIDLKYATADNLTGQPIYRDARCLLHVNAAKALAKSIDIAEVAGYTLLILDAYRPPEAQAILWQACPNPDYVVPLALGSNHSRGTAVDVTLIDERGEIMDMGTGFDEMSEHSHPYHPAVAVQAQRNRLLLNAIMLGGGFTGIATEWWHFELPDAGRYPLIEGVFGCYATTRMENISLSS
;
A
#
# COMPACT_ATOMS: atom_id res chain seq x y z
N MET A 1 21.08 -11.30 -15.13
CA MET A 1 20.92 -10.02 -14.41
C MET A 1 19.47 -9.61 -14.63
N GLU A 2 18.57 -10.11 -13.79
CA GLU A 2 17.13 -9.90 -13.99
C GLU A 2 16.74 -8.48 -13.54
N ASN A 3 16.21 -7.74 -14.51
CA ASN A 3 15.60 -6.42 -14.49
C ASN A 3 14.82 -6.05 -13.20
N ASN A 4 15.42 -5.23 -12.33
CA ASN A 4 14.71 -4.41 -11.31
C ASN A 4 13.95 -3.24 -11.97
N HIS A 5 13.02 -3.53 -12.88
CA HIS A 5 12.28 -2.49 -13.60
C HIS A 5 11.01 -2.15 -12.82
N LEU A 6 11.13 -1.13 -11.98
CA LEU A 6 9.98 -0.41 -11.46
C LEU A 6 9.37 0.46 -12.56
N THR A 7 8.05 0.51 -12.61
CA THR A 7 7.24 1.38 -13.45
C THR A 7 6.67 2.48 -12.57
N ASP A 8 6.84 3.73 -13.01
CA ASP A 8 6.17 4.87 -12.40
C ASP A 8 4.71 4.91 -12.85
N ILE A 9 3.81 4.71 -11.88
CA ILE A 9 2.38 4.56 -12.13
C ILE A 9 1.75 5.90 -12.52
N ALA A 10 2.28 7.02 -12.01
CA ALA A 10 1.83 8.34 -12.42
C ALA A 10 2.12 8.61 -13.91
N ASP A 11 3.28 8.13 -14.41
CA ASP A 11 3.63 8.26 -15.82
C ASP A 11 2.84 7.28 -16.70
N ALA A 12 2.66 6.04 -16.23
CA ALA A 12 1.97 4.99 -16.99
C ALA A 12 0.45 5.20 -17.06
N PHE A 13 -0.16 5.75 -15.99
CA PHE A 13 -1.59 5.98 -15.87
C PHE A 13 -1.89 7.40 -15.34
N PRO A 14 -1.71 8.46 -16.15
CA PRO A 14 -1.78 9.85 -15.68
C PRO A 14 -3.14 10.30 -15.12
N GLN A 15 -4.20 9.55 -15.38
CA GLN A 15 -5.55 9.82 -14.87
C GLN A 15 -5.88 9.04 -13.59
N LEU A 16 -5.02 8.10 -13.18
CA LEU A 16 -5.25 7.30 -12.00
C LEU A 16 -5.11 8.16 -10.74
N ALA A 17 -6.02 7.99 -9.80
CA ALA A 17 -5.97 8.69 -8.54
C ALA A 17 -4.87 8.09 -7.64
N ILE A 18 -3.99 8.94 -7.13
CA ILE A 18 -2.85 8.54 -6.28
C ILE A 18 -2.82 9.50 -5.09
N ASP A 19 -2.89 8.94 -3.88
CA ASP A 19 -2.77 9.63 -2.60
C ASP A 19 -1.83 8.83 -1.70
N LEU A 20 -0.52 8.95 -1.95
CA LEU A 20 0.50 8.20 -1.21
C LEU A 20 0.53 8.64 0.25
N LYS A 21 -0.13 7.86 1.11
CA LYS A 21 -0.41 8.20 2.52
C LYS A 21 0.86 8.46 3.33
N TYR A 22 1.90 7.67 3.09
CA TYR A 22 3.20 7.84 3.74
C TYR A 22 4.00 9.06 3.26
N ALA A 23 3.57 9.79 2.22
CA ALA A 23 4.11 11.11 1.89
C ALA A 23 3.43 12.26 2.66
N THR A 24 2.42 11.96 3.47
CA THR A 24 1.64 12.94 4.25
C THR A 24 1.62 12.57 5.73
N ALA A 25 0.98 13.36 6.58
CA ALA A 25 0.75 13.01 7.99
C ALA A 25 -0.44 12.05 8.19
N ASP A 26 -1.21 11.73 7.14
CA ASP A 26 -2.37 10.84 7.19
C ASP A 26 -1.94 9.36 7.09
N ASN A 27 -1.24 8.88 8.11
CA ASN A 27 -0.81 7.50 8.26
C ASN A 27 -0.62 7.16 9.74
N LEU A 28 -0.33 5.89 10.07
CA LEU A 28 -0.26 5.42 11.46
C LEU A 28 0.77 6.17 12.34
N THR A 29 1.78 6.81 11.73
CA THR A 29 2.80 7.57 12.46
C THR A 29 2.40 9.01 12.77
N GLY A 30 1.36 9.53 12.09
CA GLY A 30 0.94 10.92 12.17
C GLY A 30 1.94 11.94 11.60
N GLN A 31 2.95 11.48 10.84
CA GLN A 31 4.00 12.31 10.22
C GLN A 31 4.36 11.79 8.82
N PRO A 32 4.80 12.65 7.88
CA PRO A 32 5.28 12.19 6.59
C PRO A 32 6.56 11.34 6.73
N ILE A 33 6.58 10.21 6.03
CA ILE A 33 7.69 9.26 5.99
C ILE A 33 8.50 9.44 4.70
N TYR A 34 7.84 9.50 3.54
CA TYR A 34 8.49 9.65 2.24
C TYR A 34 8.94 11.10 2.00
N ARG A 35 10.18 11.29 1.53
CA ARG A 35 10.65 12.61 1.04
C ARG A 35 10.22 12.88 -0.39
N ASP A 36 10.04 11.83 -1.17
CA ASP A 36 9.60 11.89 -2.57
C ASP A 36 8.37 10.98 -2.75
N ALA A 37 7.27 11.55 -3.24
CA ALA A 37 6.02 10.83 -3.46
C ALA A 37 6.03 10.14 -4.83
N ARG A 38 6.75 9.02 -4.96
CA ARG A 38 6.83 8.23 -6.21
C ARG A 38 6.04 6.93 -6.11
N CYS A 39 4.98 6.82 -6.91
CA CYS A 39 4.15 5.62 -6.96
C CYS A 39 4.77 4.60 -7.91
N LEU A 40 5.63 3.74 -7.38
CA LEU A 40 6.39 2.78 -8.18
C LEU A 40 5.90 1.35 -7.94
N LEU A 41 5.75 0.57 -9.01
CA LEU A 41 5.46 -0.88 -8.91
C LEU A 41 6.40 -1.67 -9.79
N HIS A 42 6.72 -2.89 -9.40
CA HIS A 42 7.38 -3.86 -10.26
C HIS A 42 6.55 -4.04 -11.54
N VAL A 43 7.20 -4.18 -12.70
CA VAL A 43 6.51 -4.25 -14.00
C VAL A 43 5.38 -5.28 -14.07
N ASN A 44 5.50 -6.41 -13.36
CA ASN A 44 4.43 -7.41 -13.29
C ASN A 44 3.22 -6.93 -12.46
N ALA A 45 3.47 -6.19 -11.37
CA ALA A 45 2.43 -5.59 -10.56
C ALA A 45 1.75 -4.44 -11.31
N ALA A 46 2.50 -3.63 -12.06
CA ALA A 46 1.94 -2.61 -12.94
C ALA A 46 1.01 -3.21 -14.02
N LYS A 47 1.37 -4.36 -14.61
CA LYS A 47 0.51 -5.08 -15.57
C LYS A 47 -0.76 -5.64 -14.92
N ALA A 48 -0.67 -6.15 -13.68
CA ALA A 48 -1.85 -6.59 -12.94
C ALA A 48 -2.74 -5.41 -12.58
N LEU A 49 -2.14 -4.28 -12.17
CA LEU A 49 -2.84 -3.05 -11.85
C LEU A 49 -3.61 -2.50 -13.06
N ALA A 50 -3.01 -2.53 -14.26
CA ALA A 50 -3.69 -2.13 -15.49
C ALA A 50 -5.03 -2.86 -15.68
N LYS A 51 -5.05 -4.18 -15.42
CA LYS A 51 -6.28 -4.98 -15.49
C LYS A 51 -7.25 -4.62 -14.37
N SER A 52 -6.76 -4.39 -13.15
CA SER A 52 -7.62 -3.94 -12.04
C SER A 52 -8.29 -2.61 -12.35
N ILE A 53 -7.56 -1.68 -13.00
CA ILE A 53 -8.09 -0.39 -13.45
C ILE A 53 -9.23 -0.62 -14.47
N ASP A 54 -8.97 -1.42 -15.53
CA ASP A 54 -10.00 -1.73 -16.54
C ASP A 54 -11.26 -2.34 -15.90
N ILE A 55 -11.10 -3.24 -14.93
CA ILE A 55 -12.22 -3.89 -14.24
C ILE A 55 -12.99 -2.89 -13.36
N ALA A 56 -12.28 -2.02 -12.63
CA ALA A 56 -12.89 -0.98 -11.80
C ALA A 56 -13.72 -0.02 -12.67
N GLU A 57 -13.16 0.43 -13.80
CA GLU A 57 -13.82 1.34 -14.73
C GLU A 57 -15.12 0.74 -15.29
N VAL A 58 -15.08 -0.53 -15.70
CA VAL A 58 -16.28 -1.26 -16.16
C VAL A 58 -17.33 -1.38 -15.06
N ALA A 59 -16.91 -1.49 -13.81
CA ALA A 59 -17.79 -1.54 -12.65
C ALA A 59 -18.31 -0.16 -12.21
N GLY A 60 -17.85 0.94 -12.82
CA GLY A 60 -18.25 2.31 -12.48
C GLY A 60 -17.46 2.93 -11.32
N TYR A 61 -16.23 2.46 -11.08
CA TYR A 61 -15.35 2.93 -10.01
C TYR A 61 -13.97 3.32 -10.54
N THR A 62 -13.28 4.15 -9.76
CA THR A 62 -11.87 4.47 -9.97
C THR A 62 -11.06 3.92 -8.81
N LEU A 63 -9.91 3.29 -9.08
CA LEU A 63 -8.96 2.92 -8.03
C LEU A 63 -8.22 4.16 -7.52
N LEU A 64 -8.06 4.23 -6.20
CA LEU A 64 -7.19 5.18 -5.53
C LEU A 64 -6.02 4.44 -4.88
N ILE A 65 -4.79 4.73 -5.31
CA ILE A 65 -3.59 4.15 -4.70
C ILE A 65 -3.20 4.92 -3.44
N LEU A 66 -3.01 4.18 -2.35
CA LEU A 66 -2.67 4.67 -1.01
C LEU A 66 -1.20 4.43 -0.67
N ASP A 67 -0.62 3.33 -1.14
CA ASP A 67 0.82 3.04 -1.08
C ASP A 67 1.22 2.07 -2.20
N ALA A 68 2.50 2.07 -2.55
CA ALA A 68 3.08 1.19 -3.56
C ALA A 68 4.48 0.74 -3.12
N TYR A 69 5.51 0.86 -3.94
CA TYR A 69 6.87 0.57 -3.49
C TYR A 69 7.25 1.40 -2.26
N ARG A 70 7.75 0.69 -1.24
CA ARG A 70 8.18 1.24 0.04
C ARG A 70 9.66 0.99 0.26
N PRO A 71 10.50 2.03 0.39
CA PRO A 71 11.91 1.87 0.76
C PRO A 71 12.07 1.08 2.08
N PRO A 72 13.10 0.25 2.23
CA PRO A 72 13.36 -0.47 3.48
C PRO A 72 13.42 0.45 4.72
N GLU A 73 13.88 1.69 4.57
CA GLU A 73 13.90 2.70 5.62
C GLU A 73 12.49 3.06 6.10
N ALA A 74 11.52 3.21 5.19
CA ALA A 74 10.14 3.45 5.57
C ALA A 74 9.54 2.24 6.32
N GLN A 75 9.87 1.01 5.90
CA GLN A 75 9.47 -0.18 6.63
C GLN A 75 10.01 -0.18 8.07
N ALA A 76 11.26 0.28 8.28
CA ALA A 76 11.83 0.41 9.62
C ALA A 76 11.12 1.46 10.47
N ILE A 77 10.70 2.58 9.88
CA ILE A 77 9.93 3.62 10.57
C ILE A 77 8.55 3.09 10.99
N LEU A 78 7.85 2.40 10.09
CA LEU A 78 6.55 1.78 10.39
C LEU A 78 6.67 0.71 11.49
N TRP A 79 7.71 -0.13 11.45
CA TRP A 79 7.94 -1.13 12.49
C TRP A 79 8.23 -0.50 13.85
N GLN A 80 8.93 0.65 13.90
CA GLN A 80 9.14 1.37 15.16
C GLN A 80 7.84 1.94 15.74
N ALA A 81 6.93 2.40 14.89
CA ALA A 81 5.65 2.95 15.30
C ALA A 81 4.63 1.86 15.66
N CYS A 82 4.64 0.72 14.95
CA CYS A 82 3.79 -0.44 15.21
C CYS A 82 4.61 -1.74 15.11
N PRO A 83 5.27 -2.19 16.19
CA PRO A 83 6.04 -3.44 16.21
C PRO A 83 5.11 -4.65 16.41
N ASN A 84 4.07 -4.77 15.59
CA ASN A 84 3.12 -5.87 15.61
C ASN A 84 3.20 -6.66 14.29
N PRO A 85 3.69 -7.92 14.30
CA PRO A 85 3.87 -8.72 13.09
C PRO A 85 2.57 -9.11 12.38
N ASP A 86 1.41 -8.95 13.02
CA ASP A 86 0.11 -9.18 12.37
C ASP A 86 -0.20 -8.10 11.31
N TYR A 87 0.43 -6.92 11.41
CA TYR A 87 0.17 -5.78 10.53
C TYR A 87 1.44 -5.29 9.84
N VAL A 88 2.53 -5.07 10.60
CA VAL A 88 3.79 -4.61 10.02
C VAL A 88 4.77 -5.78 9.96
N VAL A 89 5.16 -6.21 8.76
CA VAL A 89 6.09 -7.33 8.59
C VAL A 89 7.45 -7.01 9.24
N PRO A 90 8.03 -7.94 10.03
CA PRO A 90 9.38 -7.80 10.59
C PRO A 90 10.45 -7.52 9.52
N LEU A 91 11.38 -6.62 9.81
CA LEU A 91 12.42 -6.18 8.86
C LEU A 91 13.24 -7.32 8.27
N ALA A 92 13.50 -8.38 9.05
CA ALA A 92 14.27 -9.53 8.60
C ALA A 92 13.60 -10.33 7.47
N LEU A 93 12.28 -10.25 7.33
CA LEU A 93 11.53 -10.95 6.28
C LEU A 93 11.43 -10.11 4.99
N GLY A 94 11.44 -8.78 5.13
CA GLY A 94 11.30 -7.83 4.04
C GLY A 94 9.85 -7.73 3.52
N SER A 95 9.33 -6.50 3.49
CA SER A 95 7.96 -6.22 3.03
C SER A 95 7.81 -6.47 1.52
N ASN A 96 6.63 -6.95 1.11
CA ASN A 96 6.29 -7.09 -0.32
C ASN A 96 6.14 -5.72 -1.01
N HIS A 97 5.90 -4.63 -0.27
CA HIS A 97 6.04 -3.27 -0.80
C HIS A 97 7.49 -2.97 -1.17
N SER A 98 8.47 -3.40 -0.36
CA SER A 98 9.89 -3.23 -0.67
C SER A 98 10.38 -4.12 -1.82
N ARG A 99 9.54 -5.03 -2.32
CA ARG A 99 9.75 -5.79 -3.56
C ARG A 99 9.07 -5.14 -4.78
N GLY A 100 8.28 -4.10 -4.55
CA GLY A 100 7.44 -3.43 -5.57
C GLY A 100 6.26 -4.29 -6.04
N THR A 101 5.91 -5.36 -5.32
CA THR A 101 4.90 -6.33 -5.74
C THR A 101 3.58 -6.21 -4.98
N ALA A 102 3.52 -5.32 -3.99
CA ALA A 102 2.32 -4.99 -3.24
C ALA A 102 1.85 -3.56 -3.55
N VAL A 103 0.56 -3.33 -3.38
CA VAL A 103 -0.12 -2.05 -3.55
C VAL A 103 -1.25 -1.95 -2.54
N ASP A 104 -1.39 -0.79 -1.93
CA ASP A 104 -2.51 -0.46 -1.05
C ASP A 104 -3.50 0.40 -1.83
N VAL A 105 -4.77 0.02 -1.84
CA VAL A 105 -5.79 0.72 -2.65
C VAL A 105 -7.14 0.84 -1.94
N THR A 106 -7.93 1.79 -2.39
CA THR A 106 -9.38 1.87 -2.15
C THR A 106 -10.12 2.24 -3.45
N LEU A 107 -11.43 2.42 -3.36
CA LEU A 107 -12.30 2.78 -4.49
C LEU A 107 -12.86 4.19 -4.32
N ILE A 108 -13.00 4.88 -5.45
CA ILE A 108 -13.78 6.11 -5.62
C ILE A 108 -14.99 5.76 -6.47
N ASP A 109 -16.18 6.22 -6.06
CA ASP A 109 -17.43 6.00 -6.79
C ASP A 109 -17.66 7.03 -7.91
N GLU A 110 -18.75 6.87 -8.66
CA GLU A 110 -19.15 7.76 -9.76
C GLU A 110 -19.40 9.21 -9.35
N ARG A 111 -19.60 9.49 -8.04
CA ARG A 111 -19.76 10.85 -7.50
C ARG A 111 -18.42 11.49 -7.13
N GLY A 112 -17.32 10.75 -7.27
CA GLY A 112 -15.99 11.18 -6.84
C GLY A 112 -15.77 11.00 -5.33
N GLU A 113 -16.58 10.21 -4.64
CA GLU A 113 -16.45 9.97 -3.21
C GLU A 113 -15.64 8.70 -2.94
N ILE A 114 -14.68 8.78 -2.02
CA ILE A 114 -13.96 7.58 -1.54
C ILE A 114 -14.96 6.68 -0.81
N MET A 115 -15.01 5.41 -1.18
CA MET A 115 -15.92 4.45 -0.58
C MET A 115 -15.57 4.20 0.90
N ASP A 116 -16.60 4.18 1.75
CA ASP A 116 -16.46 3.83 3.16
C ASP A 116 -16.13 2.33 3.31
N MET A 117 -14.95 2.04 3.83
CA MET A 117 -14.47 0.68 4.06
C MET A 117 -14.65 0.24 5.52
N GLY A 118 -15.32 1.04 6.35
CA GLY A 118 -15.66 0.73 7.75
C GLY A 118 -14.55 0.94 8.77
N THR A 119 -13.30 1.02 8.31
CA THR A 119 -12.12 1.46 9.08
C THR A 119 -11.27 2.38 8.22
N GLY A 120 -10.39 3.16 8.85
CA GLY A 120 -9.39 3.94 8.13
C GLY A 120 -8.34 3.04 7.46
N PHE A 121 -7.64 3.59 6.46
CA PHE A 121 -6.33 3.05 6.05
C PHE A 121 -5.39 3.07 7.27
N ASP A 122 -4.48 2.10 7.37
CA ASP A 122 -3.49 2.00 8.45
C ASP A 122 -4.10 1.77 9.86
N GLU A 123 -5.39 1.44 9.97
CA GLU A 123 -5.98 1.05 11.24
C GLU A 123 -5.56 -0.39 11.61
N MET A 124 -4.58 -0.52 12.51
CA MET A 124 -3.99 -1.79 12.94
C MET A 124 -4.84 -2.53 13.99
N SER A 125 -6.07 -2.90 13.61
CA SER A 125 -7.04 -3.60 14.44
C SER A 125 -7.76 -4.71 13.67
N GLU A 126 -8.37 -5.67 14.38
CA GLU A 126 -9.12 -6.76 13.76
C GLU A 126 -10.28 -6.26 12.88
N HIS A 127 -10.79 -5.04 13.11
CA HIS A 127 -11.83 -4.43 12.30
C HIS A 127 -11.36 -4.14 10.87
N SER A 128 -10.06 -4.02 10.65
CA SER A 128 -9.46 -3.84 9.32
C SER A 128 -9.30 -5.14 8.55
N HIS A 129 -9.53 -6.30 9.17
CA HIS A 129 -9.48 -7.57 8.46
C HIS A 129 -10.55 -7.59 7.35
N PRO A 130 -10.25 -8.03 6.11
CA PRO A 130 -11.13 -7.84 4.96
C PRO A 130 -12.57 -8.38 5.13
N TYR A 131 -12.72 -9.43 5.95
CA TYR A 131 -14.00 -10.13 6.15
C TYR A 131 -14.56 -9.98 7.57
N HIS A 132 -14.11 -8.96 8.33
CA HIS A 132 -14.56 -8.78 9.71
C HIS A 132 -16.07 -8.50 9.79
N PRO A 133 -16.86 -9.27 10.55
CA PRO A 133 -18.32 -9.19 10.50
C PRO A 133 -18.90 -7.98 11.25
N ALA A 134 -18.11 -7.31 12.11
CA ALA A 134 -18.59 -6.20 12.93
C ALA A 134 -18.61 -4.85 12.20
N VAL A 135 -18.04 -4.75 11.00
CA VAL A 135 -18.13 -3.51 10.20
C VAL A 135 -19.50 -3.44 9.52
N ALA A 136 -19.95 -2.23 9.18
CA ALA A 136 -21.25 -2.03 8.55
C ALA A 136 -21.43 -2.88 7.28
N VAL A 137 -22.64 -3.39 7.02
CA VAL A 137 -22.91 -4.25 5.85
C VAL A 137 -22.51 -3.59 4.54
N GLN A 138 -22.65 -2.27 4.43
CA GLN A 138 -22.21 -1.53 3.25
C GLN A 138 -20.68 -1.58 3.09
N ALA A 139 -19.91 -1.36 4.17
CA ALA A 139 -18.47 -1.50 4.16
C ALA A 139 -18.01 -2.93 3.79
N GLN A 140 -18.70 -3.96 4.30
CA GLN A 140 -18.42 -5.35 3.90
C GLN A 140 -18.60 -5.56 2.39
N ARG A 141 -19.66 -4.99 1.79
CA ARG A 141 -19.89 -5.05 0.34
C ARG A 141 -18.80 -4.31 -0.44
N ASN A 142 -18.38 -3.14 0.04
CA ASN A 142 -17.32 -2.34 -0.58
C ASN A 142 -15.98 -3.10 -0.56
N ARG A 143 -15.61 -3.72 0.57
CA ARG A 143 -14.42 -4.59 0.69
C ARG A 143 -14.49 -5.79 -0.24
N LEU A 144 -15.65 -6.45 -0.36
CA LEU A 144 -15.84 -7.57 -1.29
C LEU A 144 -15.71 -7.13 -2.75
N LEU A 145 -16.22 -5.96 -3.10
CA LEU A 145 -16.08 -5.39 -4.44
C LEU A 145 -14.61 -5.10 -4.76
N LEU A 146 -13.89 -4.43 -3.86
CA LEU A 146 -12.46 -4.16 -4.00
C LEU A 146 -11.67 -5.46 -4.17
N ASN A 147 -11.94 -6.46 -3.33
CA ASN A 147 -11.33 -7.79 -3.44
C ASN A 147 -11.59 -8.44 -4.80
N ALA A 148 -12.82 -8.35 -5.32
CA ALA A 148 -13.17 -8.93 -6.62
C ALA A 148 -12.44 -8.23 -7.78
N ILE A 149 -12.35 -6.89 -7.74
CA ILE A 149 -11.63 -6.09 -8.72
C ILE A 149 -10.14 -6.48 -8.74
N MET A 150 -9.51 -6.48 -7.56
CA MET A 150 -8.07 -6.74 -7.44
C MET A 150 -7.73 -8.19 -7.77
N LEU A 151 -8.59 -9.15 -7.38
CA LEU A 151 -8.46 -10.55 -7.77
C LEU A 151 -8.57 -10.73 -9.28
N GLY A 152 -9.52 -10.05 -9.93
CA GLY A 152 -9.67 -10.08 -11.38
C GLY A 152 -8.46 -9.50 -12.12
N GLY A 153 -7.77 -8.53 -11.53
CA GLY A 153 -6.50 -7.99 -12.05
C GLY A 153 -5.30 -8.94 -11.86
N GLY A 154 -5.42 -9.92 -10.97
CA GLY A 154 -4.40 -10.93 -10.70
C GLY A 154 -3.63 -10.72 -9.38
N PHE A 155 -4.14 -9.88 -8.49
CA PHE A 155 -3.63 -9.75 -7.12
C PHE A 155 -4.34 -10.70 -6.15
N THR A 156 -3.76 -10.85 -4.96
CA THR A 156 -4.37 -11.50 -3.80
C THR A 156 -4.28 -10.57 -2.59
N GLY A 157 -5.35 -10.48 -1.81
CA GLY A 157 -5.32 -9.77 -0.52
C GLY A 157 -4.74 -10.62 0.60
N ILE A 158 -4.46 -10.00 1.74
CA ILE A 158 -4.01 -10.67 2.98
C ILE A 158 -5.15 -10.76 4.01
N ALA A 159 -4.93 -11.50 5.10
CA ALA A 159 -5.99 -11.75 6.09
C ALA A 159 -6.25 -10.58 7.05
N THR A 160 -5.32 -9.63 7.15
CA THR A 160 -5.30 -8.62 8.21
C THR A 160 -5.65 -7.21 7.74
N GLU A 161 -5.58 -6.93 6.43
CA GLU A 161 -5.72 -5.57 5.90
C GLU A 161 -6.64 -5.57 4.67
N TRP A 162 -7.72 -4.78 4.70
CA TRP A 162 -8.68 -4.69 3.59
C TRP A 162 -8.13 -3.95 2.37
N TRP A 163 -7.11 -3.12 2.55
CA TRP A 163 -6.52 -2.27 1.52
C TRP A 163 -5.34 -2.94 0.78
N HIS A 164 -4.68 -3.92 1.38
CA HIS A 164 -3.43 -4.50 0.89
C HIS A 164 -3.66 -5.60 -0.12
N PHE A 165 -2.99 -5.48 -1.27
CA PHE A 165 -3.01 -6.48 -2.34
C PHE A 165 -1.59 -6.71 -2.86
N GLU A 166 -1.28 -7.96 -3.15
CA GLU A 166 0.04 -8.35 -3.66
C GLU A 166 -0.05 -9.37 -4.78
N LEU A 167 1.00 -9.44 -5.61
CA LEU A 167 1.10 -10.51 -6.60
C LEU A 167 1.19 -11.88 -5.91
N PRO A 168 0.64 -12.94 -6.54
CA PRO A 168 0.92 -14.31 -6.12
C PRO A 168 2.44 -14.56 -6.05
N ASP A 169 2.87 -15.27 -5.00
CA ASP A 169 4.27 -15.56 -4.72
C ASP A 169 5.17 -14.30 -4.59
N ALA A 170 4.62 -13.15 -4.17
CA ALA A 170 5.34 -11.88 -4.02
C ALA A 170 6.69 -12.00 -3.28
N GLY A 171 6.76 -12.85 -2.25
CA GLY A 171 7.99 -13.08 -1.48
C GLY A 171 9.17 -13.66 -2.28
N ARG A 172 8.95 -14.17 -3.50
CA ARG A 172 10.01 -14.69 -4.39
C ARG A 172 10.75 -13.60 -5.15
N TYR A 173 10.17 -12.40 -5.27
CA TYR A 173 10.81 -11.28 -5.93
C TYR A 173 11.94 -10.73 -5.05
N PRO A 174 13.07 -10.26 -5.61
CA PRO A 174 14.15 -9.68 -4.81
C PRO A 174 13.67 -8.40 -4.11
N LEU A 175 14.28 -8.09 -2.96
CA LEU A 175 14.12 -6.77 -2.36
C LEU A 175 14.75 -5.71 -3.26
N ILE A 176 14.11 -4.56 -3.34
CA ILE A 176 14.60 -3.40 -4.07
C ILE A 176 15.07 -2.37 -3.05
N GLU A 177 16.30 -1.88 -3.21
CA GLU A 177 16.90 -0.97 -2.26
C GLU A 177 16.80 0.49 -2.74
N GLY A 178 16.42 1.39 -1.82
CA GLY A 178 16.84 2.79 -1.83
C GLY A 178 16.44 3.66 -3.03
N VAL A 179 15.30 3.38 -3.70
CA VAL A 179 14.88 4.12 -4.90
C VAL A 179 14.56 5.60 -4.65
N PHE A 180 14.04 5.92 -3.46
CA PHE A 180 13.85 7.29 -2.98
C PHE A 180 14.00 7.37 -1.46
N GLY A 181 14.20 8.58 -0.94
CA GLY A 181 14.55 8.78 0.47
C GLY A 181 13.35 8.91 1.42
N CYS A 182 13.58 8.58 2.69
CA CYS A 182 12.64 8.84 3.79
C CYS A 182 13.14 9.96 4.70
N TYR A 183 12.23 10.64 5.40
CA TYR A 183 12.59 11.56 6.47
C TYR A 183 13.23 10.77 7.62
N ALA A 184 14.30 11.31 8.20
CA ALA A 184 14.94 10.67 9.34
C ALA A 184 13.99 10.74 10.54
N THR A 185 13.78 9.63 11.24
CA THR A 185 13.13 9.64 12.55
C THR A 185 13.94 10.50 13.51
N THR A 186 13.31 11.49 14.13
CA THR A 186 13.90 12.51 15.03
C THR A 186 14.53 11.96 16.32
N ARG A 187 14.81 10.66 16.40
CA ARG A 187 15.46 10.01 17.55
C ARG A 187 16.95 9.71 17.36
N MET A 188 17.52 9.97 16.19
CA MET A 188 18.96 9.82 15.95
C MET A 188 19.80 11.08 16.23
N GLU A 189 19.19 12.25 16.45
CA GLU A 189 19.93 13.50 16.68
C GLU A 189 20.39 13.71 18.14
N ASN A 190 19.90 12.92 19.10
CA ASN A 190 20.21 13.10 20.53
C ASN A 190 21.30 12.17 21.11
N ILE A 191 22.08 11.46 20.29
CA ILE A 191 23.17 10.58 20.77
C ILE A 191 24.58 11.14 20.47
N SER A 192 24.70 12.34 19.89
CA SER A 192 26.01 12.90 19.51
C SER A 192 26.36 14.25 20.15
N LEU A 193 25.85 14.54 21.35
CA LEU A 193 26.31 15.67 22.18
C LEU A 193 26.36 15.30 23.67
N SER A 194 27.12 14.26 24.01
CA SER A 194 27.64 14.05 25.36
C SER A 194 28.94 13.26 25.31
N SER A 195 30.03 13.95 25.02
CA SER A 195 31.41 13.54 25.27
C SER A 195 32.24 14.78 25.50
#